data_AF-A0A2I0SZX4-F1
#
_entry.id   AF-A0A2I0SZX4-F1
#
_cell.length_a   1.000
_cell.length_b   1.000
_cell.length_c   1.000
_cell.angle_alpha   90.00
_cell.angle_beta   90.00
_cell.angle_gamma   90.00
#
_symmetry.space_group_name_H-M   'P 1'
#
loop_
_entity.id
_entity.type
_entity.pdbx_description
1 polymer ?
#
loop_
_entity_poly.entity_id
_entity_poly.type
_entity_poly.pdbx_seq_one_letter_code
_entity_poly.pdbx_strand_id
1 'polypeptide(L)'
;MSLQRRFPDFSYITQNGRLTDFLDCVIISHFHLDHCGALPYFSEMVGYDGPIYMTHPTKAICPILLEDYRKITVDKKGETNFFTSQMIKDCMKKVVAVHLHQTVQVDEELEIKAYYAGHVLGAAMFQIKVGCESVVYTGDYNMTPDRHLG
;
A
#
# COMPACT_ATOMS: atom_id res chain seq x y z
N MET A 1 -13.15 24.92 3.60
CA MET A 1 -12.29 24.05 2.78
C MET A 1 -13.21 23.08 2.06
N SER A 2 -13.28 23.14 0.73
CA SER A 2 -14.21 22.33 -0.06
C SER A 2 -13.96 20.84 0.16
N LEU A 3 -15.03 20.07 0.28
CA LEU A 3 -15.12 18.62 0.52
C LEU A 3 -14.48 17.73 -0.57
N GLN A 4 -13.57 18.26 -1.41
CA GLN A 4 -13.48 17.82 -2.79
C GLN A 4 -12.36 16.84 -3.16
N ARG A 5 -11.60 16.26 -2.21
CA ARG A 5 -10.90 14.98 -2.46
C ARG A 5 -10.37 14.37 -1.15
N ARG A 6 -11.12 13.42 -0.61
CA ARG A 6 -10.65 12.56 0.50
C ARG A 6 -9.51 11.65 0.05
N PHE A 7 -9.68 11.06 -1.13
CA PHE A 7 -8.70 10.17 -1.73
C PHE A 7 -7.91 10.91 -2.81
N PRO A 8 -6.68 10.47 -3.10
CA PRO A 8 -5.90 11.01 -4.21
C PRO A 8 -6.66 10.93 -5.53
N ASP A 9 -6.39 11.87 -6.43
CA ASP A 9 -6.90 11.82 -7.79
C ASP A 9 -6.01 10.89 -8.63
N PHE A 10 -6.48 9.68 -8.88
CA PHE A 10 -5.74 8.71 -9.69
C PHE A 10 -5.87 8.94 -11.20
N SER A 11 -6.66 9.93 -11.65
CA SER A 11 -6.75 10.28 -13.08
C SER A 11 -5.44 10.86 -13.64
N TYR A 12 -4.51 11.27 -12.79
CA TYR A 12 -3.15 11.66 -13.18
C TYR A 12 -2.31 10.49 -13.70
N ILE A 13 -2.68 9.24 -13.37
CA ILE A 13 -2.01 8.04 -13.89
C ILE A 13 -2.54 7.73 -15.29
N THR A 14 -3.86 7.70 -15.45
CA THR A 14 -4.51 7.50 -16.76
C THR A 14 -5.92 8.07 -16.76
N GLN A 15 -6.35 8.60 -17.90
CA GLN A 15 -7.70 9.15 -18.10
C GLN A 15 -8.64 8.19 -18.86
N ASN A 16 -8.09 7.27 -19.67
CA ASN A 16 -8.85 6.47 -20.64
C ASN A 16 -8.40 4.99 -20.73
N GLY A 17 -7.83 4.43 -19.67
CA GLY A 17 -7.39 3.02 -19.63
C GLY A 17 -7.52 2.39 -18.24
N ARG A 18 -7.23 1.09 -18.11
CA ARG A 18 -7.21 0.43 -16.79
C ARG A 18 -5.90 0.78 -16.10
N LEU A 19 -5.94 1.00 -14.79
CA LEU A 19 -4.73 1.30 -14.01
C LEU A 19 -3.64 0.23 -14.17
N THR A 20 -4.05 -1.05 -14.27
CA THR A 20 -3.13 -2.18 -14.45
C THR A 20 -2.35 -2.14 -15.76
N ASP A 21 -2.81 -1.39 -16.77
CA ASP A 21 -2.08 -1.24 -18.03
C ASP A 21 -0.94 -0.21 -17.93
N PHE A 22 -0.85 0.54 -16.83
CA PHE A 22 0.12 1.62 -16.60
C PHE A 22 0.98 1.43 -15.34
N LEU A 23 0.72 0.40 -14.55
CA LEU A 23 1.36 0.16 -13.26
C LEU A 23 1.74 -1.31 -13.12
N ASP A 24 3.03 -1.60 -13.05
CA ASP A 24 3.54 -2.97 -12.91
C ASP A 24 3.22 -3.56 -11.53
N CYS A 25 3.34 -2.73 -10.48
CA CYS A 25 2.99 -3.12 -9.12
C CYS A 25 2.70 -1.93 -8.21
N VAL A 26 2.16 -2.22 -7.03
CA VAL A 26 2.01 -1.28 -5.91
C VAL A 26 2.83 -1.77 -4.72
N ILE A 27 3.52 -0.87 -4.03
CA ILE A 27 4.30 -1.19 -2.83
C ILE A 27 3.76 -0.37 -1.65
N ILE A 28 3.51 -1.03 -0.52
CA ILE A 28 3.13 -0.39 0.74
C ILE A 28 4.26 -0.57 1.76
N SER A 29 4.80 0.56 2.26
CA SER A 29 5.92 0.58 3.19
C SER A 29 5.53 0.03 4.58
N HIS A 30 4.40 0.48 5.12
CA HIS A 30 3.89 0.08 6.43
C HIS A 30 2.38 0.34 6.58
N PHE A 31 1.82 -0.06 7.72
CA PHE A 31 0.37 -0.18 7.92
C PHE A 31 -0.36 1.12 8.32
N HIS A 32 0.33 2.25 8.49
CA HIS A 32 -0.37 3.48 8.85
C HIS A 32 -1.27 3.99 7.71
N LEU A 33 -2.38 4.63 8.08
CA LEU A 33 -3.42 5.04 7.11
C LEU A 33 -2.96 6.12 6.13
N ASP A 34 -1.95 6.90 6.47
CA ASP A 34 -1.30 7.86 5.56
C ASP A 34 -0.46 7.16 4.47
N HIS A 35 -0.11 5.88 4.64
CA HIS A 35 0.59 5.07 3.64
C HIS A 35 -0.30 4.04 2.95
N CYS A 36 -1.35 3.52 3.61
CA CYS A 36 -2.21 2.47 3.06
C CYS A 36 -3.71 2.82 2.97
N GLY A 37 -4.14 3.96 3.51
CA GLY A 37 -5.57 4.26 3.73
C GLY A 37 -6.41 4.41 2.46
N ALA A 38 -5.78 4.73 1.32
CA ALA A 38 -6.44 4.80 0.03
C ALA A 38 -6.44 3.46 -0.74
N LEU A 39 -5.79 2.42 -0.20
CA LEU A 39 -5.54 1.18 -0.94
C LEU A 39 -6.84 0.46 -1.40
N PRO A 40 -7.88 0.27 -0.57
CA PRO A 40 -9.11 -0.37 -1.03
C PRO A 40 -9.89 0.49 -2.02
N TYR A 41 -9.83 1.82 -1.88
CA TYR A 41 -10.42 2.75 -2.85
C TYR A 41 -9.72 2.61 -4.20
N PHE A 42 -8.39 2.68 -4.22
CA PHE A 42 -7.56 2.52 -5.41
C PHE A 42 -7.76 1.16 -6.10
N SER A 43 -7.76 0.07 -5.32
CA SER A 43 -7.92 -1.29 -5.84
C SER A 43 -9.34 -1.55 -6.36
N GLU A 44 -10.37 -1.31 -5.55
CA GLU A 44 -11.72 -1.81 -5.83
C GLU A 44 -12.69 -0.76 -6.38
N MET A 45 -12.49 0.54 -6.10
CA MET A 45 -13.35 1.60 -6.64
C MET A 45 -12.78 2.18 -7.93
N VAL A 46 -11.45 2.39 -7.98
CA VAL A 46 -10.78 2.90 -9.20
C VAL A 46 -10.44 1.76 -10.16
N GLY A 47 -10.22 0.55 -9.66
CA GLY A 47 -10.11 -0.66 -10.49
C GLY A 47 -8.68 -1.07 -10.83
N TYR A 48 -7.74 -0.91 -9.91
CA TYR A 48 -6.44 -1.56 -10.02
C TYR A 48 -6.53 -3.06 -9.69
N ASP A 49 -5.96 -3.90 -10.54
CA ASP A 49 -6.03 -5.36 -10.42
C ASP A 49 -4.66 -6.05 -10.47
N GLY A 50 -3.58 -5.27 -10.42
CA GLY A 50 -2.21 -5.80 -10.38
C GLY A 50 -1.74 -6.20 -8.96
N PRO A 51 -0.48 -6.66 -8.84
CA PRO A 51 0.07 -7.12 -7.58
C PRO A 51 0.36 -5.98 -6.58
N ILE A 52 0.04 -6.23 -5.31
CA ILE A 52 0.34 -5.31 -4.20
C ILE A 52 1.37 -5.98 -3.29
N TYR A 53 2.53 -5.36 -3.10
CA TYR A 53 3.60 -5.86 -2.24
C TYR A 53 3.66 -5.12 -0.91
N MET A 54 3.76 -5.89 0.17
CA MET A 54 4.02 -5.38 1.51
C MET A 54 4.61 -6.49 2.38
N THR A 55 5.17 -6.14 3.53
CA THR A 55 5.69 -7.15 4.45
C THR A 55 4.59 -7.97 5.11
N HIS A 56 4.95 -9.17 5.61
CA HIS A 56 4.02 -10.02 6.35
C HIS A 56 3.32 -9.32 7.54
N PRO A 57 4.02 -8.56 8.41
CA PRO A 57 3.33 -7.88 9.51
C PRO A 57 2.39 -6.77 9.03
N THR A 58 2.79 -6.01 8.00
CA THR A 58 1.92 -5.00 7.38
C THR A 58 0.66 -5.64 6.81
N LYS A 59 0.77 -6.78 6.12
CA LYS A 59 -0.39 -7.54 5.59
C LYS A 59 -1.37 -7.99 6.69
N ALA A 60 -0.87 -8.32 7.88
CA ALA A 60 -1.70 -8.75 9.00
C ALA A 60 -2.46 -7.58 9.67
N ILE A 61 -1.81 -6.41 9.78
CA ILE A 61 -2.37 -5.26 10.52
C ILE A 61 -3.23 -4.36 9.62
N CYS A 62 -2.84 -4.17 8.36
CA CYS A 62 -3.51 -3.29 7.40
C CYS A 62 -5.03 -3.47 7.32
N PRO A 63 -5.61 -4.68 7.13
CA PRO A 63 -7.07 -4.84 7.05
C PRO A 63 -7.80 -4.46 8.34
N ILE A 64 -7.15 -4.59 9.50
CA ILE A 64 -7.75 -4.24 10.80
C ILE A 64 -7.89 -2.71 10.89
N LEU A 65 -6.83 -1.98 10.55
CA LEU A 65 -6.83 -0.50 10.55
C LEU A 65 -7.78 0.07 9.49
N LEU A 66 -7.83 -0.53 8.30
CA LEU A 66 -8.77 -0.14 7.25
C LEU A 66 -10.22 -0.36 7.66
N GLU A 67 -10.53 -1.44 8.38
CA GLU A 67 -11.88 -1.69 8.88
C GLU A 67 -12.28 -0.71 9.99
N ASP A 68 -11.35 -0.36 10.89
CA ASP A 68 -11.61 0.69 11.90
C ASP A 68 -11.83 2.05 11.24
N TYR A 69 -10.99 2.39 10.24
CA TYR A 69 -11.16 3.62 9.47
C TYR A 69 -12.52 3.67 8.76
N ARG A 70 -12.96 2.55 8.18
CA ARG A 70 -14.29 2.40 7.58
C ARG A 70 -15.39 2.62 8.61
N LYS A 71 -15.35 1.96 9.78
CA LYS A 71 -16.37 2.09 10.83
C LYS A 71 -16.51 3.53 11.32
N ILE A 72 -15.40 4.22 11.55
CA ILE A 72 -15.44 5.63 11.96
C ILE A 72 -16.06 6.50 10.87
N THR A 73 -15.69 6.26 9.61
CA THR A 73 -16.11 7.11 8.49
C THR A 73 -17.57 6.86 8.08
N VAL A 74 -17.98 5.61 7.97
CA VAL A 74 -19.33 5.23 7.53
C VAL A 74 -20.29 5.28 8.71
N ASP A 75 -19.96 4.61 9.82
CA ASP A 75 -20.93 4.36 10.89
C ASP A 75 -21.04 5.56 11.84
N LYS A 76 -19.93 6.28 12.10
CA LYS A 76 -19.96 7.46 13.00
C LYS A 76 -20.15 8.79 12.27
N LYS A 77 -19.59 8.97 11.07
CA LYS A 77 -19.73 10.22 10.29
C LYS A 77 -20.86 10.17 9.25
N GLY A 78 -21.46 9.00 9.02
CA GLY A 78 -22.62 8.83 8.14
C GLY A 78 -22.29 8.90 6.65
N GLU A 79 -21.06 8.58 6.26
CA GLU A 79 -20.62 8.75 4.88
C GLU A 79 -20.91 7.53 4.01
N THR A 80 -21.44 7.77 2.83
CA THR A 80 -21.98 6.73 1.93
C THR A 80 -21.06 6.39 0.77
N ASN A 81 -20.15 7.28 0.37
CA ASN A 81 -19.21 7.07 -0.73
C ASN A 81 -17.84 6.63 -0.21
N PHE A 82 -17.78 5.43 0.36
CA PHE A 82 -16.57 4.88 0.98
C PHE A 82 -16.47 3.38 0.69
N PHE A 83 -15.26 2.81 0.75
CA PHE A 83 -15.06 1.38 0.50
C PHE A 83 -15.74 0.52 1.58
N THR A 84 -16.17 -0.68 1.19
CA THR A 84 -16.85 -1.62 2.08
C THR A 84 -15.89 -2.63 2.72
N SER A 85 -16.32 -3.34 3.76
CA SER A 85 -15.54 -4.45 4.34
C SER A 85 -15.24 -5.56 3.33
N GLN A 86 -16.12 -5.76 2.35
CA GLN A 86 -15.89 -6.75 1.29
C GLN A 86 -14.76 -6.29 0.38
N MET A 87 -14.73 -5.01 0.02
CA MET A 87 -13.66 -4.41 -0.80
C MET A 87 -12.30 -4.45 -0.11
N ILE A 88 -12.25 -4.26 1.22
CA ILE A 88 -11.02 -4.45 1.99
C ILE A 88 -10.53 -5.90 1.85
N LYS A 89 -11.42 -6.89 2.00
CA LYS A 89 -11.07 -8.31 1.86
C LYS A 89 -10.57 -8.63 0.46
N ASP A 90 -11.25 -8.14 -0.57
CA ASP A 90 -10.90 -8.42 -1.97
C ASP A 90 -9.57 -7.76 -2.37
N CYS A 91 -9.34 -6.51 -1.94
CA CYS A 91 -8.04 -5.85 -2.06
C CYS A 91 -6.92 -6.66 -1.39
N MET A 92 -7.12 -7.16 -0.16
CA MET A 92 -6.10 -7.93 0.55
C MET A 92 -5.78 -9.29 -0.08
N LYS A 93 -6.65 -9.84 -0.94
CA LYS A 93 -6.35 -11.07 -1.71
C LYS A 93 -5.30 -10.83 -2.80
N LYS A 94 -5.20 -9.60 -3.32
CA LYS A 94 -4.20 -9.21 -4.32
C LYS A 94 -2.80 -8.98 -3.73
N VAL A 95 -2.70 -9.02 -2.39
CA VAL A 95 -1.46 -8.74 -1.68
C VAL A 95 -0.51 -9.93 -1.68
N VAL A 96 0.68 -9.73 -2.24
CA VAL A 96 1.83 -10.62 -2.16
C VAL A 96 2.71 -10.18 -0.99
N ALA A 97 2.83 -11.04 0.02
CA ALA A 97 3.65 -10.74 1.19
C ALA A 97 5.14 -10.98 0.88
N VAL A 98 6.01 -10.10 1.36
CA VAL A 98 7.46 -10.21 1.21
C VAL A 98 8.17 -10.31 2.56
N HIS A 99 9.26 -11.07 2.59
CA HIS A 99 10.20 -11.10 3.72
C HIS A 99 11.22 -9.97 3.61
N LEU A 100 11.78 -9.57 4.74
CA LEU A 100 12.92 -8.65 4.74
C LEU A 100 14.10 -9.30 4.00
N HIS A 101 14.80 -8.50 3.22
CA HIS A 101 15.89 -8.87 2.32
C HIS A 101 15.55 -9.84 1.19
N GLN A 102 14.27 -10.21 1.03
CA GLN A 102 13.81 -10.96 -0.14
C GLN A 102 13.81 -10.05 -1.37
N THR A 103 14.43 -10.53 -2.45
CA THR A 103 14.26 -9.96 -3.79
C THR A 103 13.09 -10.66 -4.47
N VAL A 104 12.16 -9.88 -5.02
CA VAL A 104 11.05 -10.35 -5.84
C VAL A 104 11.24 -9.81 -7.26
N GLN A 105 11.23 -10.70 -8.25
CA GLN A 105 11.13 -10.33 -9.66
C GLN A 105 9.66 -10.04 -9.97
N VAL A 106 9.35 -8.79 -10.31
CA VAL A 106 8.00 -8.34 -10.66
C VAL A 106 7.72 -8.64 -12.13
N ASP A 107 8.70 -8.39 -12.99
CA ASP A 107 8.72 -8.76 -14.41
C ASP A 107 10.15 -9.13 -14.87
N GLU A 108 10.43 -9.07 -16.18
CA GLU A 108 11.74 -9.42 -16.75
C GLU A 108 12.86 -8.42 -16.40
N GLU A 109 12.54 -7.16 -16.14
CA GLU A 109 13.50 -6.08 -15.89
C GLU A 109 13.37 -5.44 -14.51
N LEU A 110 12.20 -5.56 -13.86
CA LEU A 110 11.86 -4.95 -12.58
C LEU A 110 12.00 -5.94 -11.41
N GLU A 111 12.91 -5.61 -10.49
CA GLU A 111 13.04 -6.28 -9.20
C GLU A 111 12.81 -5.34 -8.03
N ILE A 112 12.20 -5.87 -6.97
CA ILE A 112 12.00 -5.15 -5.70
C ILE A 112 12.65 -5.92 -4.56
N LYS A 113 13.25 -5.20 -3.62
CA LYS A 113 13.87 -5.78 -2.43
C LYS A 113 13.52 -5.00 -1.18
N ALA A 114 12.98 -5.70 -0.18
CA ALA A 114 12.59 -5.11 1.09
C ALA A 114 13.78 -5.01 2.06
N TYR A 115 13.88 -3.89 2.77
CA TYR A 115 14.87 -3.62 3.82
C TYR A 115 14.15 -3.14 5.07
N TYR A 116 14.73 -3.40 6.24
CA TYR A 116 14.16 -2.97 7.51
C TYR A 116 14.13 -1.44 7.63
N ALA A 117 13.00 -0.85 8.05
CA ALA A 117 12.87 0.59 8.23
C ALA A 117 12.85 1.08 9.69
N GLY A 118 12.61 0.20 10.68
CA GLY A 118 12.67 0.58 12.10
C GLY A 118 11.55 1.50 12.64
N HIS A 119 10.59 1.92 11.80
CA HIS A 119 9.52 2.85 12.22
C HIS A 119 8.37 2.20 13.00
N VAL A 120 7.79 1.14 12.43
CA VAL A 120 6.76 0.31 13.07
C VAL A 120 6.99 -1.17 12.76
N LEU A 121 6.27 -2.07 13.44
CA LEU A 121 6.40 -3.50 13.19
C LEU A 121 6.11 -3.84 11.72
N GLY A 122 7.12 -4.37 11.03
CA GLY A 122 7.03 -4.70 9.60
C GLY A 122 7.21 -3.52 8.66
N ALA A 123 7.54 -2.32 9.13
CA ALA A 123 7.91 -1.22 8.25
C ALA A 123 9.14 -1.60 7.41
N ALA A 124 9.04 -1.36 6.11
CA ALA A 124 10.11 -1.65 5.17
C ALA A 124 10.35 -0.52 4.17
N MET A 125 11.63 -0.31 3.89
CA MET A 125 12.10 0.41 2.72
C MET A 125 12.17 -0.56 1.54
N PHE A 126 11.92 -0.09 0.33
CA PHE A 126 12.01 -0.90 -0.87
C PHE A 126 13.04 -0.30 -1.82
N GLN A 127 14.05 -1.11 -2.16
CA GLN A 127 14.87 -0.84 -3.34
C GLN A 127 14.12 -1.38 -4.54
N ILE A 128 13.91 -0.52 -5.53
CA ILE A 128 13.27 -0.83 -6.81
C ILE A 128 14.34 -0.66 -7.87
N LYS A 129 14.56 -1.69 -8.67
CA LYS A 129 15.60 -1.68 -9.71
C LYS A 129 15.01 -2.11 -11.03
N VAL A 130 15.31 -1.35 -12.08
CA VAL A 130 14.92 -1.62 -13.46
C VAL A 130 16.18 -1.57 -14.32
N GLY A 131 16.56 -2.72 -14.87
CA GLY A 131 17.82 -2.85 -15.60
C GLY A 131 19.04 -2.47 -14.75
N CYS A 132 19.73 -1.38 -15.12
CA CYS A 132 20.90 -0.88 -14.39
C CYS A 132 20.59 0.24 -13.40
N GLU A 133 19.37 0.78 -13.39
CA GLU A 133 18.97 1.89 -12.55
C GLU A 133 18.26 1.41 -11.30
N SER A 134 18.41 2.15 -10.19
CA SER A 134 17.67 1.83 -8.97
C SER A 134 17.28 3.06 -8.17
N VAL A 135 16.14 2.97 -7.50
CA VAL A 135 15.63 3.96 -6.56
C VAL A 135 15.29 3.28 -5.24
N VAL A 136 15.45 4.00 -4.13
CA VAL A 136 15.03 3.53 -2.80
C VAL A 136 13.87 4.37 -2.32
N TYR A 137 12.73 3.71 -2.09
CA TYR A 137 11.58 4.30 -1.41
C TYR A 137 11.62 3.88 0.07
N THR A 138 11.82 4.85 0.96
CA THR A 138 12.04 4.57 2.38
C THR A 138 10.75 4.45 3.19
N GLY A 139 9.67 5.10 2.74
CA GLY A 139 8.57 5.45 3.64
C GLY A 139 9.10 6.24 4.85
N ASP A 140 8.51 5.99 6.02
CA ASP A 140 9.02 6.47 7.30
C ASP A 140 10.06 5.48 7.83
N TYR A 141 11.24 5.97 8.20
CA TYR A 141 12.31 5.15 8.75
C TYR A 141 12.88 5.75 10.04
N ASN A 142 13.43 4.89 10.89
CA ASN A 142 14.11 5.27 12.12
C ASN A 142 15.45 4.54 12.23
N MET A 143 16.47 5.27 12.65
CA MET A 143 17.84 4.77 12.85
C MET A 143 18.16 4.46 14.31
N THR A 144 17.24 4.80 15.23
CA THR A 144 17.43 4.60 16.67
C THR A 144 16.77 3.28 17.07
N PRO A 145 17.53 2.34 17.65
CA PRO A 145 16.99 1.10 18.21
C PRO A 145 15.94 1.40 19.28
N ASP A 146 14.82 0.68 19.23
CA ASP A 146 13.79 0.65 20.25
C ASP A 146 13.66 -0.76 20.84
N ARG A 147 13.12 -0.86 22.05
CA ARG A 147 12.88 -2.13 22.73
C ARG A 147 11.99 -3.08 21.92
N HIS A 148 11.13 -2.52 21.08
CA HIS A 148 10.16 -3.26 20.28
C HIS A 148 10.56 -3.40 18.80
N LEU A 149 11.56 -2.63 18.35
CA LEU A 149 12.00 -2.51 16.96
C LEU A 149 13.52 -2.34 17.00
N GLY A 150 14.25 -3.37 16.56
CA GLY A 150 15.67 -3.61 16.87
C GLY A 150 16.65 -2.47 16.64
#